data_AF-A0AAQ4R333-F1
#
_entry.id   AF-A0AAQ4R333-F1
#
_cell.length_a   1.000
_cell.length_b   1.000
_cell.length_c   1.000
_cell.angle_alpha   90.00
_cell.angle_beta   90.00
_cell.angle_gamma   90.00
#
_symmetry.space_group_name_H-M   'P 1'
#
loop_
_entity.id
_entity.type
_entity.pdbx_description
1 polymer ?
#
loop_
_entity_poly.entity_id
_entity_poly.type
_entity_poly.pdbx_seq_one_letter_code
_entity_poly.pdbx_strand_id
1 'polypeptide(L)'
;METELPPHAGDALSVVDMHTGGEPLRIIRGGYPETQVNIHCPCGLVRAFVEYSHGRTGAVRFLSVPAFAFATGVTVTVEGFGEVTVDISYGGAFYAFVDAQRFGLDVTASRSRDLVDAATAVTSAVKSQVKLHHPTSDDLAFLYGTILTDGKDDYSSEPTANICVFAEAQVDRSPTGSGVTARVALQYHKGLIQLNQRRTFQSGATGSRFTGKAVEEVECGDFKAVVVEVAGRAFYTGVSCFVQEPDDELTHGFLLK
;
A
#
# COMPACT_ATOMS: atom_id res chain seq x y z
N MET A 1 41.58 35.69 -1.16
CA MET A 1 40.52 35.58 -0.15
C MET A 1 39.77 34.32 -0.52
N GLU A 2 40.03 33.20 0.16
CA GLU A 2 39.25 31.98 -0.06
C GLU A 2 37.81 32.30 0.32
N THR A 3 36.92 32.26 -0.66
CA THR A 3 35.49 32.37 -0.44
C THR A 3 35.05 31.14 0.32
N GLU A 4 34.89 31.28 1.65
CA GLU A 4 34.14 30.31 2.43
C GLU A 4 32.69 30.29 1.93
N LEU A 5 32.30 29.16 1.36
CA LEU A 5 30.90 28.89 1.06
C LEU A 5 30.13 28.83 2.40
N PRO A 6 28.86 29.29 2.44
CA PRO A 6 28.04 29.21 3.65
C PRO A 6 28.05 27.78 4.23
N PRO A 7 27.87 27.60 5.54
CA PRO A 7 27.76 26.27 6.13
C PRO A 7 26.58 25.52 5.48
N HIS A 8 26.87 24.57 4.60
CA HIS A 8 25.86 23.80 3.90
C HIS A 8 25.62 22.50 4.67
N ALA A 9 24.55 22.45 5.45
CA ALA A 9 23.95 21.20 5.88
C ALA A 9 23.06 20.69 4.73
N GLY A 10 23.60 19.85 3.86
CA GLY A 10 22.87 19.25 2.73
C GLY A 10 23.78 18.57 1.71
N ASP A 11 23.19 17.75 0.84
CA ASP A 11 23.92 17.08 -0.24
C ASP A 11 24.43 18.11 -1.27
N ALA A 12 25.67 17.92 -1.72
CA ALA A 12 26.26 18.79 -2.73
C ALA A 12 25.56 18.59 -4.09
N LEU A 13 24.94 19.64 -4.61
CA LEU A 13 24.41 19.66 -5.98
C LEU A 13 25.57 19.63 -6.98
N SER A 14 25.56 18.67 -7.88
CA SER A 14 26.41 18.67 -9.07
C SER A 14 25.66 19.38 -10.19
N VAL A 15 26.24 20.46 -10.73
CA VAL A 15 25.62 21.26 -11.79
C VAL A 15 26.60 21.49 -12.94
N VAL A 16 26.07 21.67 -14.15
CA VAL A 16 26.79 22.26 -15.28
C VAL A 16 26.12 23.57 -15.62
N ASP A 17 26.87 24.65 -15.50
CA ASP A 17 26.43 25.97 -15.93
C ASP A 17 26.82 26.17 -17.39
N MET A 18 25.84 26.53 -18.20
CA MET A 18 25.95 26.88 -19.62
C MET A 18 25.45 28.30 -19.83
N HIS A 19 25.89 28.94 -20.90
CA HIS A 19 25.40 30.25 -21.32
C HIS A 19 25.07 30.20 -22.81
N THR A 20 23.89 30.69 -23.18
CA THR A 20 23.51 30.96 -24.57
C THR A 20 22.94 32.37 -24.63
N GLY A 21 23.60 33.26 -25.37
CA GLY A 21 23.08 34.61 -25.64
C GLY A 21 22.95 35.54 -24.43
N GLY A 22 23.70 35.30 -23.34
CA GLY A 22 23.67 36.12 -22.13
C GLY A 22 22.74 35.64 -21.03
N GLU A 23 21.96 34.57 -21.26
CA GLU A 23 21.15 33.95 -20.21
C GLU A 23 21.84 32.72 -19.61
N PRO A 24 21.91 32.60 -18.27
CA PRO A 24 22.48 31.44 -17.61
C PRO A 24 21.49 30.26 -17.69
N LEU A 25 21.95 29.14 -18.25
CA LEU A 25 21.27 27.85 -18.20
C LEU A 25 22.02 26.96 -17.21
N ARG A 26 21.36 26.55 -16.13
CA ARG A 26 21.92 25.59 -15.17
C ARG A 26 21.30 24.21 -15.38
N ILE A 27 22.13 23.22 -15.69
CA ILE A 27 21.73 21.82 -15.80
C ILE A 27 22.17 21.10 -14.52
N ILE A 28 21.22 20.63 -13.72
CA ILE A 28 21.53 19.84 -12.53
C ILE A 28 21.86 18.40 -12.97
N ARG A 29 23.05 17.93 -12.57
CA ARG A 29 23.60 16.61 -12.90
C ARG A 29 23.50 15.58 -11.77
N GLY A 30 23.38 16.02 -10.52
CA GLY A 30 23.37 15.13 -9.36
C GLY A 30 23.17 15.90 -8.04
N GLY A 31 22.98 15.16 -6.94
CA GLY A 31 22.67 15.75 -5.63
C GLY A 31 21.25 16.33 -5.54
N TYR A 32 20.38 16.02 -6.51
CA TYR A 32 18.99 16.49 -6.49
C TYR A 32 18.27 15.88 -5.29
N PRO A 33 17.52 16.67 -4.49
CA PRO A 33 16.72 16.12 -3.41
C PRO A 33 15.73 15.11 -3.98
N GLU A 34 15.35 14.13 -3.17
CA GLU A 34 14.37 13.11 -3.56
C GLU A 34 13.14 13.78 -4.20
N THR A 35 12.76 13.33 -5.40
CA THR A 35 11.72 14.02 -6.16
C THR A 35 10.35 13.67 -5.60
N GLN A 36 9.69 14.65 -4.99
CA GLN A 36 8.32 14.52 -4.54
C GLN A 36 7.35 14.69 -5.72
N VAL A 37 6.44 13.72 -5.87
CA VAL A 37 5.33 13.75 -6.81
C VAL A 37 4.03 13.67 -6.02
N ASN A 38 3.17 14.68 -6.19
CA ASN A 38 1.85 14.70 -5.59
C ASN A 38 0.86 14.05 -6.55
N ILE A 39 0.19 12.99 -6.08
CA ILE A 39 -0.79 12.23 -6.86
C ILE A 39 -2.14 12.39 -6.17
N HIS A 40 -3.13 12.90 -6.89
CA HIS A 40 -4.49 12.99 -6.40
C HIS A 40 -5.24 11.70 -6.77
N CYS A 41 -5.42 10.82 -5.79
CA CYS A 41 -6.15 9.57 -5.93
C CYS A 41 -7.61 9.77 -5.50
N PRO A 42 -8.54 8.84 -5.82
CA PRO A 42 -9.91 8.88 -5.31
C PRO A 42 -10.01 8.98 -3.78
N CYS A 43 -9.05 8.38 -3.06
CA CYS A 43 -8.96 8.42 -1.60
C CYS A 43 -8.31 9.69 -1.04
N GLY A 44 -7.79 10.58 -1.89
CA GLY A 44 -7.12 11.82 -1.50
C GLY A 44 -5.68 11.93 -2.01
N LEU A 45 -4.94 12.89 -1.44
CA LEU A 45 -3.57 13.18 -1.85
C LEU A 45 -2.57 12.15 -1.30
N VAL A 46 -1.84 11.50 -2.21
CA VAL A 46 -0.69 10.65 -1.92
C VAL A 46 0.59 11.38 -2.34
N ARG A 47 1.58 11.45 -1.45
CA ARG A 47 2.88 12.07 -1.76
C ARG A 47 3.89 10.98 -2.03
N ALA A 48 4.22 10.75 -3.29
CA ALA A 48 5.21 9.77 -3.71
C ALA A 48 6.60 10.41 -3.80
N PHE A 49 7.62 9.60 -3.58
CA PHE A 49 9.01 9.97 -3.66
C PHE A 49 9.75 8.89 -4.43
N VAL A 50 10.57 9.32 -5.39
CA VAL A 50 11.29 8.41 -6.27
C VAL A 50 12.78 8.73 -6.21
N GLU A 51 13.57 7.73 -5.85
CA GLU A 51 15.00 7.79 -6.05
C GLU A 51 15.31 7.73 -7.55
N TYR A 52 16.11 8.67 -8.04
CA TYR A 52 16.59 8.67 -9.40
C TYR A 52 18.07 9.03 -9.44
N SER A 53 18.90 8.10 -9.90
CA SER A 53 20.33 8.35 -10.05
C SER A 53 20.88 7.62 -11.27
N HIS A 54 21.79 8.28 -11.99
CA HIS A 54 22.50 7.71 -13.14
C HIS A 54 21.56 7.09 -14.20
N GLY A 55 20.43 7.77 -14.49
CA GLY A 55 19.48 7.30 -15.49
C GLY A 55 18.57 6.15 -15.03
N ARG A 56 18.62 5.74 -13.76
CA ARG A 56 17.87 4.59 -13.23
C ARG A 56 17.00 5.00 -12.04
N THR A 57 15.78 4.45 -12.01
CA THR A 57 14.88 4.55 -10.86
C THR A 57 15.33 3.60 -9.75
N GLY A 58 15.40 4.11 -8.53
CA GLY A 58 15.75 3.37 -7.31
C GLY A 58 14.52 2.95 -6.52
N ALA A 59 14.58 3.07 -5.19
CA ALA A 59 13.43 2.85 -4.34
C ALA A 59 12.33 3.90 -4.59
N VAL A 60 11.08 3.48 -4.40
CA VAL A 60 9.91 4.36 -4.41
C VAL A 60 9.25 4.25 -3.05
N ARG A 61 8.91 5.38 -2.45
CA ARG A 61 8.11 5.44 -1.23
C ARG A 61 6.97 6.41 -1.38
N PHE A 62 5.91 6.25 -0.61
CA PHE A 62 4.84 7.23 -0.54
C PHE A 62 4.36 7.45 0.89
N LEU A 63 3.87 8.66 1.15
CA LEU A 63 3.08 8.97 2.33
C LEU A 63 1.61 8.82 1.99
N SER A 64 0.92 7.99 2.77
CA SER A 64 -0.49 7.67 2.59
C SER A 64 -1.40 8.86 2.90
N VAL A 65 -2.67 8.71 2.51
CA VAL A 65 -3.78 9.43 3.16
C VAL A 65 -3.90 8.98 4.63
N PRO A 66 -4.62 9.72 5.50
CA PRO A 66 -4.87 9.27 6.87
C PRO A 66 -5.43 7.85 6.89
N ALA A 67 -4.76 6.97 7.63
CA ALA A 67 -5.09 5.56 7.77
C ALA A 67 -5.48 5.25 9.21
N PHE A 68 -6.49 4.42 9.42
CA PHE A 68 -7.06 4.19 10.75
C PHE A 68 -7.67 2.81 10.90
N ALA A 69 -7.66 2.28 12.14
CA ALA A 69 -8.46 1.12 12.48
C ALA A 69 -9.93 1.52 12.59
N PHE A 70 -10.79 0.89 11.79
CA PHE A 70 -12.23 1.13 11.80
C PHE A 70 -12.91 0.38 12.96
N ALA A 71 -12.59 -0.90 13.08
CA ALA A 71 -13.09 -1.75 14.16
C ALA A 71 -12.11 -2.91 14.41
N THR A 72 -11.95 -3.31 15.68
CA THR A 72 -11.09 -4.43 16.07
C THR A 72 -11.89 -5.51 16.76
N GLY A 73 -11.54 -6.77 16.53
CA GLY A 73 -12.16 -7.90 17.22
C GLY A 73 -13.64 -8.13 16.86
N VAL A 74 -14.04 -7.81 15.62
CA VAL A 74 -15.41 -8.01 15.13
C VAL A 74 -15.61 -9.48 14.79
N THR A 75 -16.55 -10.15 15.43
CA THR A 75 -16.91 -11.52 15.07
C THR A 75 -17.98 -11.51 13.98
N VAL A 76 -17.75 -12.27 12.91
CA VAL A 76 -18.70 -12.49 11.81
C VAL A 76 -18.89 -13.98 11.55
N THR A 77 -20.10 -14.38 11.19
CA THR A 77 -20.38 -15.76 10.76
C THR A 77 -19.97 -15.92 9.29
N VAL A 78 -18.97 -16.75 9.03
CA VAL A 78 -18.43 -17.02 7.70
C VAL A 78 -18.93 -18.38 7.21
N GLU A 79 -19.57 -18.39 6.04
CA GLU A 79 -20.05 -19.63 5.41
C GLU A 79 -18.90 -20.62 5.21
N GLY A 80 -19.10 -21.87 5.64
CA GLY A 80 -18.07 -22.92 5.60
C GLY A 80 -17.02 -22.89 6.72
N PHE A 81 -16.92 -21.79 7.48
CA PHE A 81 -15.88 -21.62 8.51
C PHE A 81 -16.40 -21.26 9.91
N GLY A 82 -17.69 -20.92 10.05
CA GLY A 82 -18.29 -20.60 11.34
C GLY A 82 -17.93 -19.19 11.82
N GLU A 83 -17.83 -19.00 13.13
CA GLU A 83 -17.51 -17.70 13.72
C GLU A 83 -16.03 -17.35 13.51
N VAL A 84 -15.77 -16.23 12.85
CA VAL A 84 -14.43 -15.72 12.58
C VAL A 84 -14.30 -14.31 13.11
N THR A 85 -13.28 -14.06 13.92
CA THR A 85 -12.94 -12.71 14.38
C THR A 85 -12.05 -12.03 13.35
N VAL A 86 -12.46 -10.84 12.93
CA VAL A 86 -11.73 -9.98 11.98
C VAL A 86 -11.46 -8.62 12.59
N ASP A 87 -10.40 -7.97 12.11
CA ASP A 87 -10.23 -6.52 12.27
C ASP A 87 -10.53 -5.84 10.94
N ILE A 88 -10.97 -4.59 10.98
CA ILE A 88 -11.26 -3.78 9.80
C ILE A 88 -10.47 -2.49 9.92
N SER A 89 -9.70 -2.17 8.88
CA SER A 89 -8.85 -0.99 8.86
C SER A 89 -8.85 -0.34 7.48
N TYR A 90 -8.64 0.97 7.46
CA TYR A 90 -8.61 1.81 6.28
C TYR A 90 -7.19 2.30 5.99
N GLY A 91 -6.75 2.19 4.74
CA GLY A 91 -5.44 2.65 4.28
C GLY A 91 -5.48 3.24 2.87
N GLY A 92 -6.54 4.00 2.56
CA GLY A 92 -6.93 4.39 1.20
C GLY A 92 -7.98 3.48 0.56
N ALA A 93 -8.25 2.34 1.20
CA ALA A 93 -9.37 1.44 0.98
C ALA A 93 -9.61 0.64 2.27
N PHE A 94 -10.84 0.12 2.48
CA PHE A 94 -11.14 -0.75 3.63
C PHE A 94 -10.76 -2.20 3.36
N TYR A 95 -10.10 -2.81 4.34
CA TYR A 95 -9.76 -4.22 4.34
C TYR A 95 -10.21 -4.91 5.62
N ALA A 96 -10.69 -6.15 5.49
CA ALA A 96 -10.80 -7.06 6.61
C ALA A 96 -9.49 -7.82 6.77
N PHE A 97 -8.99 -7.92 8.00
CA PHE A 97 -7.77 -8.65 8.36
C PHE A 97 -8.14 -9.86 9.20
N VAL A 98 -7.58 -11.01 8.82
CA VAL A 98 -7.76 -12.27 9.55
C VAL A 98 -6.50 -13.13 9.41
N ASP A 99 -6.18 -13.87 10.45
CA ASP A 99 -5.10 -14.86 10.43
C ASP A 99 -5.52 -16.09 9.62
N ALA A 100 -4.69 -16.45 8.62
CA ALA A 100 -4.95 -17.60 7.76
C ALA A 100 -5.00 -18.94 8.52
N GLN A 101 -4.32 -19.04 9.68
CA GLN A 101 -4.33 -20.26 10.50
C GLN A 101 -5.73 -20.60 11.02
N ARG A 102 -6.64 -19.62 11.10
CA ARG A 102 -8.06 -19.85 11.45
C ARG A 102 -8.78 -20.76 10.46
N PHE A 103 -8.25 -20.86 9.24
CA PHE A 103 -8.77 -21.71 8.17
C PHE A 103 -7.90 -22.95 7.95
N GLY A 104 -6.89 -23.18 8.79
CA GLY A 104 -5.88 -24.22 8.56
C GLY A 104 -4.96 -23.92 7.36
N LEU A 105 -4.83 -22.65 6.99
CA LEU A 105 -4.05 -22.20 5.83
C LEU A 105 -2.78 -21.47 6.25
N ASP A 106 -1.76 -21.53 5.40
CA ASP A 106 -0.54 -20.76 5.48
C ASP A 106 -0.45 -19.84 4.26
N VAL A 107 -0.29 -18.54 4.48
CA VAL A 107 -0.30 -17.52 3.42
C VAL A 107 0.82 -17.68 2.38
N THR A 108 1.89 -18.42 2.69
CA THR A 108 3.03 -18.67 1.80
C THR A 108 3.08 -20.09 1.23
N ALA A 109 2.44 -21.06 1.88
CA ALA A 109 2.55 -22.48 1.52
C ALA A 109 1.24 -23.10 1.00
N SER A 110 0.08 -22.58 1.38
CA SER A 110 -1.21 -23.10 0.91
C SER A 110 -1.44 -22.77 -0.56
N ARG A 111 -2.32 -23.55 -1.22
CA ARG A 111 -2.69 -23.29 -2.61
C ARG A 111 -3.42 -21.95 -2.69
N SER A 112 -3.07 -21.14 -3.69
CA SER A 112 -3.68 -19.80 -3.87
C SER A 112 -5.20 -19.85 -3.94
N ARG A 113 -5.77 -20.92 -4.52
CA ARG A 113 -7.23 -21.10 -4.59
C ARG A 113 -7.88 -21.24 -3.21
N ASP A 114 -7.28 -22.00 -2.30
CA ASP A 114 -7.83 -22.19 -0.95
C ASP A 114 -7.80 -20.87 -0.16
N LEU A 115 -6.72 -20.08 -0.34
CA LEU A 115 -6.59 -18.73 0.23
C LEU A 115 -7.63 -17.77 -0.36
N VAL A 116 -7.86 -17.83 -1.67
CA VAL A 116 -8.87 -17.02 -2.36
C VAL A 116 -10.28 -17.36 -1.89
N ASP A 117 -10.60 -18.65 -1.78
CA ASP A 117 -11.93 -19.11 -1.34
C ASP A 117 -12.20 -18.65 0.10
N ALA A 118 -11.24 -18.81 1.01
CA ALA A 118 -11.36 -18.34 2.39
C ALA A 118 -11.53 -16.81 2.49
N ALA A 119 -10.67 -16.05 1.81
CA ALA A 119 -10.75 -14.59 1.82
C ALA A 119 -12.04 -14.05 1.16
N THR A 120 -12.55 -14.75 0.14
CA THR A 120 -13.83 -14.41 -0.51
C THR A 120 -15.00 -14.66 0.44
N ALA A 121 -15.00 -15.79 1.15
CA ALA A 121 -16.03 -16.09 2.15
C ALA A 121 -16.06 -15.03 3.27
N VAL A 122 -14.89 -14.62 3.78
CA VAL A 122 -14.77 -13.54 4.77
C VAL A 122 -15.27 -12.21 4.20
N THR A 123 -14.90 -11.87 2.97
CA THR A 123 -15.35 -10.63 2.31
C THR A 123 -16.88 -10.58 2.22
N SER A 124 -17.52 -11.68 1.82
CA SER A 124 -18.99 -11.78 1.74
C SER A 124 -19.64 -11.65 3.11
N ALA A 125 -19.08 -12.29 4.14
CA ALA A 125 -19.59 -12.21 5.51
C ALA A 125 -19.49 -10.79 6.09
N VAL A 126 -18.35 -10.12 5.91
CA VAL A 126 -18.16 -8.74 6.41
C VAL A 126 -19.08 -7.77 5.67
N LYS A 127 -19.23 -7.90 4.34
CA LYS A 127 -20.15 -7.05 3.56
C LYS A 127 -21.61 -7.18 4.00
N SER A 128 -22.05 -8.36 4.43
CA SER A 128 -23.44 -8.58 4.84
C SER A 128 -23.71 -8.21 6.31
N GLN A 129 -22.70 -8.28 7.18
CA GLN A 129 -22.87 -8.13 8.63
C GLN A 129 -22.32 -6.81 9.19
N VAL A 130 -21.44 -6.12 8.46
CA VAL A 130 -20.78 -4.89 8.95
C VAL A 130 -21.09 -3.72 8.02
N LYS A 131 -21.69 -2.67 8.60
CA LYS A 131 -21.91 -1.40 7.91
C LYS A 131 -20.67 -0.51 8.06
N LEU A 132 -19.96 -0.30 6.96
CA LEU A 132 -18.83 0.61 6.91
C LEU A 132 -19.30 2.06 6.72
N HIS A 133 -18.49 3.00 7.20
CA HIS A 133 -18.61 4.42 6.88
C HIS A 133 -17.20 5.01 6.78
N HIS A 134 -17.03 6.04 5.95
CA HIS A 134 -15.80 6.82 5.89
C HIS A 134 -16.11 8.27 6.26
N PRO A 135 -15.34 8.93 7.16
CA PRO A 135 -15.78 10.18 7.76
C PRO A 135 -15.98 11.36 6.81
N THR A 136 -15.35 11.32 5.64
CA THR A 136 -15.33 12.44 4.70
C THR A 136 -15.90 12.12 3.32
N SER A 137 -16.27 10.87 3.03
CA SER A 137 -16.73 10.47 1.70
C SER A 137 -17.47 9.13 1.72
N ASP A 138 -18.77 9.15 1.45
CA ASP A 138 -19.60 7.94 1.39
C ASP A 138 -19.16 6.98 0.27
N ASP A 139 -18.60 7.49 -0.83
CA ASP A 139 -18.12 6.68 -1.97
C ASP A 139 -16.93 5.79 -1.60
N LEU A 140 -16.24 6.09 -0.49
CA LEU A 140 -15.12 5.29 0.03
C LEU A 140 -15.57 4.23 1.05
N ALA A 141 -16.84 4.25 1.47
CA ALA A 141 -17.38 3.42 2.54
C ALA A 141 -17.73 1.99 2.10
N PHE A 142 -16.83 1.32 1.37
CA PHE A 142 -17.02 -0.06 0.93
C PHE A 142 -15.79 -0.93 1.20
N LEU A 143 -16.04 -2.22 1.45
CA LEU A 143 -14.99 -3.20 1.67
C LEU A 143 -14.33 -3.57 0.33
N TYR A 144 -13.04 -3.25 0.19
CA TYR A 144 -12.27 -3.52 -1.02
C TYR A 144 -11.88 -5.00 -1.13
N GLY A 145 -11.53 -5.62 -0.01
CA GLY A 145 -11.16 -7.03 0.03
C GLY A 145 -10.77 -7.52 1.42
N THR A 146 -10.30 -8.76 1.48
CA THR A 146 -9.79 -9.38 2.70
C THR A 146 -8.29 -9.64 2.55
N ILE A 147 -7.53 -9.32 3.59
CA ILE A 147 -6.12 -9.62 3.72
C ILE A 147 -5.97 -10.76 4.72
N LEU A 148 -5.55 -11.93 4.22
CA LEU A 148 -5.14 -13.03 5.08
C LEU A 148 -3.69 -12.79 5.51
N THR A 149 -3.43 -12.90 6.81
CA THR A 149 -2.09 -12.68 7.40
C THR A 149 -1.53 -13.97 7.97
N ASP A 150 -0.23 -13.97 8.27
CA ASP A 150 0.45 -15.03 9.02
C ASP A 150 0.32 -14.93 10.55
N GLY A 151 -0.54 -14.02 11.05
CA GLY A 151 -0.74 -13.77 12.48
C GLY A 151 0.42 -13.06 13.19
N LYS A 152 1.52 -12.71 12.50
CA LYS A 152 2.71 -12.08 13.11
C LYS A 152 2.60 -10.56 13.21
N ASP A 153 1.59 -10.09 13.94
CA ASP A 153 1.30 -8.64 14.04
C ASP A 153 2.21 -7.89 15.01
N ASP A 154 2.70 -8.56 16.06
CA ASP A 154 3.69 -7.99 16.99
C ASP A 154 4.94 -7.53 16.26
N TYR A 155 5.57 -6.46 16.76
CA TYR A 155 6.83 -5.98 16.20
C TYR A 155 7.88 -7.09 16.15
N SER A 156 8.49 -7.23 14.98
CA SER A 156 9.65 -8.07 14.74
C SER A 156 10.49 -7.48 13.61
N SER A 157 11.80 -7.70 13.67
CA SER A 157 12.72 -7.41 12.55
C SER A 157 12.48 -8.33 11.36
N GLU A 158 11.88 -9.50 11.60
CA GLU A 158 11.54 -10.45 10.55
C GLU A 158 10.32 -9.99 9.74
N PRO A 159 10.29 -10.31 8.44
CA PRO A 159 9.11 -10.06 7.61
C PRO A 159 7.88 -10.80 8.13
N THR A 160 6.73 -10.12 8.11
CA THR A 160 5.41 -10.76 8.19
C THR A 160 4.84 -10.92 6.78
N ALA A 161 4.13 -12.02 6.53
CA ALA A 161 3.51 -12.30 5.25
C ALA A 161 2.01 -12.00 5.26
N ASN A 162 1.50 -11.62 4.09
CA ASN A 162 0.07 -11.53 3.84
C ASN A 162 -0.28 -11.75 2.36
N ILE A 163 -1.53 -12.10 2.09
CA ILE A 163 -2.11 -12.15 0.75
C ILE A 163 -3.41 -11.34 0.75
N CYS A 164 -3.54 -10.43 -0.21
CA CYS A 164 -4.74 -9.64 -0.40
C CYS A 164 -5.58 -10.24 -1.52
N VAL A 165 -6.86 -10.49 -1.22
CA VAL A 165 -7.87 -10.94 -2.16
C VAL A 165 -8.93 -9.86 -2.27
N PHE A 166 -9.14 -9.34 -3.48
CA PHE A 166 -9.97 -8.15 -3.72
C PHE A 166 -10.81 -8.26 -5.00
N ALA A 167 -11.78 -7.36 -5.13
CA ALA A 167 -12.71 -7.31 -6.26
C ALA A 167 -13.33 -8.69 -6.54
N GLU A 168 -13.29 -9.16 -7.79
CA GLU A 168 -13.82 -10.47 -8.18
C GLU A 168 -12.80 -11.61 -7.95
N ALA A 169 -12.38 -11.79 -6.70
CA ALA A 169 -11.43 -12.83 -6.27
C ALA A 169 -10.03 -12.73 -6.91
N GLN A 170 -9.57 -11.49 -7.16
CA GLN A 170 -8.21 -11.25 -7.65
C GLN A 170 -7.21 -11.28 -6.50
N VAL A 171 -6.02 -11.81 -6.77
CA VAL A 171 -4.90 -11.82 -5.83
C VAL A 171 -3.95 -10.67 -6.13
N ASP A 172 -3.57 -9.89 -5.13
CA ASP A 172 -2.46 -8.95 -5.28
C ASP A 172 -1.14 -9.73 -5.23
N ARG A 173 -0.29 -9.51 -6.24
CA ARG A 173 1.01 -10.15 -6.33
C ARG A 173 2.04 -9.44 -5.44
N SER A 174 1.79 -8.19 -5.08
CA SER A 174 2.57 -7.42 -4.12
C SER A 174 2.06 -7.61 -2.68
N PRO A 175 2.76 -7.08 -1.67
CA PRO A 175 2.23 -7.01 -0.30
C PRO A 175 1.00 -6.09 -0.14
N THR A 176 0.57 -5.41 -1.20
CA THR A 176 -0.57 -4.46 -1.26
C THR A 176 -0.28 -3.15 -0.54
N GLY A 177 0.06 -2.08 -1.26
CA GLY A 177 0.47 -0.80 -0.65
C GLY A 177 -0.56 -0.18 0.31
N SER A 178 -1.83 -0.12 -0.10
CA SER A 178 -2.96 0.29 0.75
C SER A 178 -3.25 -0.71 1.88
N GLY A 179 -3.01 -2.01 1.64
CA GLY A 179 -3.12 -3.06 2.64
C GLY A 179 -2.06 -2.95 3.74
N VAL A 180 -0.80 -2.71 3.37
CA VAL A 180 0.31 -2.41 4.29
C VAL A 180 -0.01 -1.14 5.09
N THR A 181 -0.53 -0.10 4.41
CA THR A 181 -0.98 1.13 5.08
C THR A 181 -2.03 0.84 6.16
N ALA A 182 -3.10 0.12 5.82
CA ALA A 182 -4.15 -0.24 6.75
C ALA A 182 -3.66 -1.16 7.88
N ARG A 183 -2.75 -2.10 7.58
CA ARG A 183 -2.19 -3.03 8.56
C ARG A 183 -1.26 -2.33 9.54
N VAL A 184 -0.45 -1.38 9.08
CA VAL A 184 0.38 -0.53 9.96
C VAL A 184 -0.50 0.33 10.87
N ALA A 185 -1.55 0.95 10.33
CA ALA A 185 -2.49 1.72 11.15
C ALA A 185 -3.19 0.85 12.22
N LEU A 186 -3.56 -0.38 11.87
CA LEU A 186 -4.14 -1.35 12.80
C LEU A 186 -3.15 -1.78 13.89
N GLN A 187 -1.91 -2.13 13.51
CA GLN A 187 -0.85 -2.49 14.46
C GLN A 187 -0.52 -1.33 15.40
N TYR A 188 -0.47 -0.10 14.89
CA TYR A 188 -0.26 1.11 15.69
C TYR A 188 -1.41 1.34 16.67
N HIS A 189 -2.65 1.27 16.19
CA HIS A 189 -3.86 1.40 17.03
C HIS A 189 -3.88 0.40 18.18
N LYS A 190 -3.44 -0.84 17.93
CA LYS A 190 -3.32 -1.90 18.94
C LYS A 190 -2.09 -1.77 19.86
N GLY A 191 -1.22 -0.77 19.63
CA GLY A 191 0.02 -0.58 20.39
C GLY A 191 1.11 -1.61 20.11
N LEU A 192 1.00 -2.36 19.00
CA LEU A 192 1.96 -3.42 18.62
C LEU A 192 3.21 -2.87 17.95
N ILE A 193 3.13 -1.65 17.41
CA ILE A 193 4.25 -0.91 16.84
C ILE A 193 4.22 0.55 17.29
N GLN A 194 5.37 1.19 17.30
CA GLN A 194 5.55 2.60 17.65
C GLN A 194 5.66 3.49 16.39
N LEU A 195 5.52 4.80 16.59
CA LEU A 195 5.79 5.78 15.55
C LEU A 195 7.24 5.63 15.05
N ASN A 196 7.44 5.77 13.75
CA ASN A 196 8.70 5.60 13.04
C ASN A 196 9.32 4.19 13.12
N GLN A 197 8.60 3.20 13.67
CA GLN A 197 9.06 1.82 13.74
C GLN A 197 8.75 1.08 12.43
N ARG A 198 9.80 0.80 11.65
CA ARG A 198 9.70 0.14 10.35
C ARG A 198 9.44 -1.36 10.49
N ARG A 199 8.46 -1.86 9.72
CA ARG A 199 8.22 -3.29 9.50
C ARG A 199 8.37 -3.67 8.03
N THR A 200 8.68 -4.94 7.78
CA THR A 200 8.76 -5.53 6.44
C THR A 200 7.56 -6.44 6.21
N PHE A 201 6.88 -6.23 5.08
CA PHE A 201 5.70 -6.97 4.67
C PHE A 201 6.01 -7.74 3.39
N GLN A 202 5.74 -9.04 3.40
CA GLN A 202 6.01 -9.95 2.29
C GLN A 202 4.71 -10.40 1.64
N SER A 203 4.69 -10.41 0.32
CA SER A 203 3.62 -11.03 -0.46
C SER A 203 3.66 -12.54 -0.27
N GLY A 204 2.55 -13.11 0.21
CA GLY A 204 2.36 -14.56 0.26
C GLY A 204 2.38 -15.19 -1.13
N ALA A 205 1.95 -14.44 -2.16
CA ALA A 205 1.86 -14.94 -3.53
C ALA A 205 3.19 -14.97 -4.29
N THR A 206 4.10 -14.02 -4.03
CA THR A 206 5.34 -13.88 -4.83
C THR A 206 6.63 -13.74 -4.02
N GLY A 207 6.54 -13.56 -2.70
CA GLY A 207 7.68 -13.23 -1.86
C GLY A 207 8.23 -11.81 -2.03
N SER A 208 7.65 -10.98 -2.90
CA SER A 208 7.99 -9.56 -3.01
C SER A 208 7.77 -8.83 -1.69
N ARG A 209 8.52 -7.75 -1.44
CA ARG A 209 8.54 -7.07 -0.14
C ARG A 209 8.33 -5.57 -0.27
N PHE A 210 7.57 -5.04 0.69
CA PHE A 210 7.46 -3.62 0.99
C PHE A 210 7.88 -3.39 2.44
N THR A 211 8.21 -2.15 2.75
CA THR A 211 8.35 -1.70 4.14
C THR A 211 7.24 -0.71 4.47
N GLY A 212 6.83 -0.66 5.73
CA GLY A 212 5.81 0.25 6.23
C GLY A 212 6.16 0.80 7.61
N LYS A 213 5.86 2.07 7.87
CA LYS A 213 5.91 2.67 9.22
C LYS A 213 4.89 3.80 9.35
N ALA A 214 4.27 3.93 10.51
CA ALA A 214 3.53 5.14 10.87
C ALA A 214 4.56 6.27 11.06
N VAL A 215 4.36 7.43 10.44
CA VAL A 215 5.31 8.56 10.50
C VAL A 215 4.74 9.78 11.21
N GLU A 216 3.41 9.92 11.25
CA GLU A 216 2.73 11.06 11.83
C GLU A 216 1.38 10.62 12.37
N GLU A 217 1.00 11.10 13.57
CA GLU A 217 -0.35 10.96 14.10
C GLU A 217 -1.23 12.08 13.56
N VAL A 218 -2.43 11.74 13.11
CA VAL A 218 -3.40 12.68 12.55
C VAL A 218 -4.82 12.28 12.98
N GLU A 219 -5.79 13.17 12.74
CA GLU A 219 -7.21 12.86 12.93
C GLU A 219 -7.89 12.67 11.56
N CYS A 220 -8.81 11.72 11.48
CA CYS A 220 -9.68 11.54 10.32
C CYS A 220 -11.12 11.39 10.81
N GLY A 221 -11.85 12.50 10.88
CA GLY A 221 -13.17 12.53 11.51
C GLY A 221 -13.11 12.07 12.96
N ASP A 222 -13.82 11.00 13.28
CA ASP A 222 -13.90 10.37 14.59
C ASP A 222 -12.76 9.36 14.87
N PHE A 223 -11.92 9.08 13.89
CA PHE A 223 -10.83 8.10 14.03
C PHE A 223 -9.50 8.77 14.38
N LYS A 224 -8.80 8.17 15.36
CA LYS A 224 -7.36 8.36 15.54
C LYS A 224 -6.63 7.66 14.39
N ALA A 225 -5.94 8.44 13.57
CA ALA A 225 -5.35 8.00 12.34
C ALA A 225 -3.83 8.24 12.35
N VAL A 226 -3.16 7.64 11.37
CA VAL A 226 -1.73 7.87 11.10
C VAL A 226 -1.50 8.07 9.61
N VAL A 227 -0.50 8.88 9.29
CA VAL A 227 0.11 8.84 7.96
C VAL A 227 1.14 7.71 7.96
N VAL A 228 1.08 6.84 6.96
CA VAL A 228 2.01 5.72 6.81
C VAL A 228 2.93 5.99 5.63
N GLU A 229 4.23 5.79 5.85
CA GLU A 229 5.18 5.65 4.76
C GLU A 229 5.23 4.19 4.32
N VAL A 230 4.99 3.93 3.03
CA VAL A 230 5.20 2.63 2.43
C VAL A 230 6.27 2.74 1.35
N ALA A 231 7.25 1.83 1.35
CA ALA A 231 8.33 1.80 0.37
C ALA A 231 8.45 0.45 -0.33
N GLY A 232 8.78 0.49 -1.62
CA GLY A 232 8.93 -0.66 -2.50
C GLY A 232 9.80 -0.34 -3.70
N ARG A 233 9.73 -1.21 -4.71
CA ARG A 233 10.45 -1.06 -5.98
C ARG A 233 9.52 -1.37 -7.14
N ALA A 234 9.69 -0.63 -8.23
CA ALA A 234 9.03 -0.88 -9.50
C ALA A 234 10.08 -0.99 -10.60
N PHE A 235 9.76 -1.72 -11.66
CA PHE A 235 10.63 -1.92 -12.82
C PHE A 235 9.82 -1.65 -14.08
N TYR A 236 10.42 -0.92 -15.01
CA TYR A 236 9.82 -0.67 -16.32
C TYR A 236 9.73 -1.98 -17.11
N THR A 237 8.53 -2.33 -17.57
CA THR A 237 8.26 -3.59 -18.29
C THR A 237 8.11 -3.42 -19.80
N GLY A 238 7.83 -2.21 -20.27
CA GLY A 238 7.67 -1.90 -21.69
C GLY A 238 6.65 -0.81 -21.96
N VAL A 239 6.38 -0.59 -23.24
CA VAL A 239 5.30 0.27 -23.76
C VAL A 239 4.46 -0.58 -24.69
N SER A 240 3.14 -0.42 -24.61
CA SER A 240 2.17 -1.13 -25.44
C SER A 240 1.21 -0.14 -26.08
N CYS A 241 0.77 -0.43 -27.30
CA CYS A 241 -0.32 0.27 -27.98
C CYS A 241 -1.45 -0.74 -28.22
N PHE A 242 -2.62 -0.47 -27.64
CA PHE A 242 -3.81 -1.31 -27.81
C PHE A 242 -4.75 -0.65 -28.82
N VAL A 243 -5.32 -1.44 -29.72
CA VAL A 243 -6.24 -1.00 -30.77
C VAL A 243 -7.51 -1.85 -30.68
N GLN A 244 -8.67 -1.21 -30.76
CA GLN A 244 -9.98 -1.85 -30.71
C GLN A 244 -10.69 -1.62 -32.05
N GLU A 245 -11.00 -2.69 -32.78
CA GLU A 245 -11.67 -2.60 -34.08
C GLU A 245 -13.20 -2.66 -33.91
N PRO A 246 -13.98 -1.91 -34.71
CA PRO A 246 -15.44 -1.88 -34.60
C PRO A 246 -16.13 -3.23 -34.83
N ASP A 247 -15.53 -4.09 -35.66
CA ASP A 247 -16.12 -5.36 -36.10
C ASP A 247 -15.61 -6.57 -35.30
N ASP A 248 -14.83 -6.36 -34.23
CA ASP A 248 -14.38 -7.43 -33.34
C ASP A 248 -15.54 -7.91 -32.44
N GLU A 249 -15.98 -9.15 -32.59
CA GLU A 249 -17.06 -9.73 -31.77
C GLU A 249 -16.68 -9.86 -30.27
N LEU A 250 -15.38 -9.81 -29.95
CA LEU A 250 -14.82 -9.90 -28.61
C LEU A 250 -14.17 -8.59 -28.16
N THR A 251 -14.60 -7.47 -28.74
CA THR A 251 -14.02 -6.12 -28.52
C THR A 251 -13.95 -5.69 -27.04
N HIS A 252 -14.80 -6.27 -26.18
CA HIS A 252 -14.85 -6.00 -24.74
C HIS A 252 -14.09 -7.04 -23.90
N GLY A 253 -13.41 -7.98 -24.55
CA GLY A 253 -12.76 -9.12 -23.93
C GLY A 253 -13.74 -10.13 -23.35
N PHE A 254 -13.18 -11.10 -22.64
CA PHE A 254 -13.92 -12.13 -21.90
C PHE A 254 -13.09 -12.58 -20.71
N LEU A 255 -13.74 -13.23 -19.75
CA LEU A 255 -13.10 -13.74 -18.55
C LEU A 255 -13.41 -15.23 -18.42
N LEU A 256 -12.37 -16.05 -18.37
CA LEU A 256 -12.44 -17.47 -18.03
C LEU A 256 -11.77 -17.65 -16.68
N LYS A 257 -12.50 -18.20 -15.72
CA LYS A 257 -12.06 -18.39 -14.33
C LYS A 257 -12.04 -19.87 -13.97
#